data_AF-A0A2E7CQB5-F1
#
_entry.id   AF-A0A2E7CQB5-F1
#
_cell.length_a   1.000
_cell.length_b   1.000
_cell.length_c   1.000
_cell.angle_alpha   90.00
_cell.angle_beta   90.00
_cell.angle_gamma   90.00
#
_symmetry.space_group_name_H-M   'P 1'
#
loop_
_entity.id
_entity.type
_entity.pdbx_description
1 polymer ?
#
loop_
_entity_poly.entity_id
_entity_poly.type
_entity_poly.pdbx_seq_one_letter_code
_entity_poly.pdbx_strand_id
1 'polypeptide(L)'
;MKKYILILVVLGAVGAGIYLFYPQKASQETIDKMADEICSAIDGVDFNDMESLMNAAIAVAEITDKTEYQLITEDNQDLAAKEKCPDNWAKFVEAYEKM
;
A
#
# COMPACT_ATOMS: atom_id res chain seq x y z
N MET A 1 35.63 -15.24 36.17
CA MET A 1 34.37 -15.79 36.69
C MET A 1 33.46 -16.11 35.50
N LYS A 2 33.00 -17.38 35.39
CA LYS A 2 31.89 -17.95 34.57
C LYS A 2 31.83 -17.52 33.08
N LYS A 3 32.28 -18.27 32.06
CA LYS A 3 31.92 -19.61 31.51
C LYS A 3 30.43 -19.80 31.13
N TYR A 4 30.24 -20.28 29.87
CA TYR A 4 29.11 -21.05 29.27
C TYR A 4 27.99 -20.23 28.57
N ILE A 5 27.37 -20.56 27.42
CA ILE A 5 27.34 -21.74 26.51
C ILE A 5 26.70 -21.34 25.15
N LEU A 6 27.15 -21.97 24.05
CA LEU A 6 26.58 -22.08 22.69
C LEU A 6 25.27 -22.89 22.62
N ILE A 7 24.25 -22.50 21.83
CA ILE A 7 23.27 -23.38 21.13
C ILE A 7 22.69 -22.57 19.94
N LEU A 8 23.07 -22.72 18.65
CA LEU A 8 22.84 -23.77 17.63
C LEU A 8 21.37 -24.18 17.38
N VAL A 9 20.87 -23.80 16.18
CA VAL A 9 19.92 -24.54 15.31
C VAL A 9 18.55 -24.91 15.88
N VAL A 10 17.47 -24.42 15.24
CA VAL A 10 16.35 -25.28 14.85
C VAL A 10 15.83 -24.87 13.45
N LEU A 11 16.37 -25.54 12.44
CA LEU A 11 15.59 -25.99 11.28
C LEU A 11 14.60 -27.05 11.80
N GLY A 12 13.30 -26.85 11.56
CA GLY A 12 12.27 -27.89 11.56
C GLY A 12 11.56 -28.23 12.89
N ALA A 13 10.29 -27.81 13.01
CA ALA A 13 9.17 -28.45 13.72
C ALA A 13 7.96 -27.47 13.65
N VAL A 14 6.95 -27.68 12.81
CA VAL A 14 5.73 -28.46 13.11
C VAL A 14 5.45 -28.58 14.62
N GLY A 15 4.51 -27.78 15.14
CA GLY A 15 3.84 -28.07 16.43
C GLY A 15 3.69 -26.90 17.40
N ALA A 16 2.48 -26.34 17.43
CA ALA A 16 1.79 -25.70 18.55
C ALA A 16 2.48 -24.56 19.34
N GLY A 17 1.88 -23.36 19.24
CA GLY A 17 1.65 -22.55 20.43
C GLY A 17 2.55 -21.34 20.65
N ILE A 18 2.77 -20.52 19.61
CA ILE A 18 2.94 -19.08 19.79
C ILE A 18 2.16 -18.41 18.66
N TYR A 19 0.97 -17.89 18.94
CA TYR A 19 0.35 -16.86 18.08
C TYR A 19 1.23 -15.62 18.19
N LEU A 20 2.36 -15.66 17.49
CA LEU A 20 3.10 -14.46 17.14
C LEU A 20 2.10 -13.64 16.34
N PHE A 21 1.61 -12.55 16.95
CA PHE A 21 1.04 -11.42 16.23
C PHE A 21 2.14 -10.90 15.30
N TYR A 22 2.41 -11.62 14.21
CA TYR A 22 3.05 -11.02 13.06
C TYR A 22 2.05 -9.99 12.56
N PRO A 23 2.38 -8.69 12.54
CA PRO A 23 1.58 -7.76 11.76
C PRO A 23 1.57 -8.31 10.34
N GLN A 24 0.39 -8.73 9.86
CA GLN A 24 0.20 -9.10 8.48
C GLN A 24 0.46 -7.83 7.66
N LYS A 25 1.68 -7.70 7.16
CA LYS A 25 2.06 -6.61 6.25
C LYS A 25 1.60 -6.99 4.86
N ALA A 26 1.10 -6.02 4.10
CA ALA A 26 0.89 -6.20 2.67
C ALA A 26 2.20 -6.60 1.99
N SER A 27 2.11 -7.47 0.99
CA SER A 27 3.25 -7.83 0.15
C SER A 27 3.57 -6.70 -0.82
N GLN A 28 4.82 -6.60 -1.29
CA GLN A 28 5.20 -5.60 -2.29
C GLN A 28 4.38 -5.76 -3.58
N GLU A 29 4.09 -7.00 -3.99
CA GLU A 29 3.24 -7.28 -5.16
C GLU A 29 1.83 -6.67 -4.99
N THR A 30 1.25 -6.77 -3.79
CA THR A 30 -0.06 -6.18 -3.48
C THR A 30 -0.01 -4.65 -3.51
N ILE A 31 1.07 -4.07 -2.97
CA ILE A 31 1.30 -2.62 -2.97
C ILE A 31 1.44 -2.10 -4.41
N ASP A 32 2.26 -2.77 -5.22
CA ASP A 32 2.50 -2.41 -6.61
C ASP A 32 1.22 -2.53 -7.44
N LYS A 33 0.43 -3.59 -7.22
CA LYS A 33 -0.86 -3.78 -7.89
C LYS A 33 -1.84 -2.65 -7.58
N MET A 34 -1.98 -2.29 -6.30
CA MET A 34 -2.84 -1.18 -5.90
C MET A 34 -2.36 0.14 -6.53
N ALA A 35 -1.06 0.39 -6.54
CA ALA A 35 -0.50 1.57 -7.18
C ALA A 35 -0.77 1.60 -8.69
N ASP A 36 -0.65 0.48 -9.39
CA ASP A 36 -0.97 0.38 -10.82
C ASP A 36 -2.45 0.67 -11.09
N GLU A 37 -3.36 0.18 -10.24
CA GLU A 37 -4.79 0.49 -10.33
C GLU A 37 -5.09 1.97 -10.04
N ILE A 38 -4.47 2.56 -9.01
CA ILE A 38 -4.60 3.99 -8.71
C ILE A 38 -4.10 4.84 -9.88
N CYS A 39 -2.90 4.53 -10.38
CA CYS A 39 -2.30 5.23 -11.51
C CYS A 39 -3.18 5.14 -12.76
N SER A 40 -3.83 4.00 -12.99
CA SER A 40 -4.78 3.83 -14.08
C SER A 40 -6.07 4.63 -13.87
N ALA A 41 -6.57 4.72 -12.64
CA ALA A 41 -7.78 5.46 -12.30
C ALA A 41 -7.60 6.98 -12.44
N ILE A 42 -6.38 7.47 -12.22
CA ILE A 42 -6.04 8.90 -12.38
C ILE A 42 -5.44 9.23 -13.75
N ASP A 43 -5.24 8.24 -14.62
CA ASP A 43 -4.74 8.47 -15.97
C ASP A 43 -5.81 9.15 -16.83
N GLY A 44 -5.43 10.19 -17.56
CA GLY A 44 -6.35 10.96 -18.39
C GLY A 44 -7.37 11.83 -17.64
N VAL A 45 -7.25 11.98 -16.32
CA VAL A 45 -8.12 12.89 -15.54
C VAL A 45 -7.89 14.35 -15.94
N ASP A 46 -8.97 15.08 -16.18
CA ASP A 46 -8.90 16.54 -16.30
C ASP A 46 -8.91 17.18 -14.91
N PHE A 47 -7.74 17.59 -14.43
CA PHE A 47 -7.56 18.21 -13.11
C PHE A 47 -8.15 19.62 -12.98
N ASN A 48 -8.72 20.19 -14.05
CA ASN A 48 -9.45 21.47 -13.99
C ASN A 48 -10.96 21.29 -13.93
N ASP A 49 -11.46 20.07 -14.13
CA ASP A 49 -12.87 19.73 -14.07
C ASP A 49 -13.19 19.03 -12.75
N MET A 50 -14.07 19.64 -11.96
CA MET A 50 -14.42 19.14 -10.63
C MET A 50 -15.12 17.78 -10.69
N GLU A 51 -15.93 17.53 -11.73
CA GLU A 51 -16.61 16.24 -11.89
C GLU A 51 -15.60 15.13 -12.19
N SER A 52 -14.65 15.38 -13.11
CA SER A 52 -13.54 14.47 -13.41
C SER A 52 -12.68 14.18 -12.18
N LEU A 53 -12.34 15.20 -11.38
CA LEU A 53 -11.60 15.04 -10.13
C LEU A 53 -12.36 14.21 -9.09
N MET A 54 -13.65 14.47 -8.89
CA MET A 54 -14.48 13.70 -7.96
C MET A 54 -14.61 12.24 -8.40
N ASN A 55 -14.80 11.99 -9.70
CA ASN A 55 -14.85 10.63 -10.24
C ASN A 55 -13.53 9.89 -10.02
N ALA A 56 -12.40 10.56 -10.21
CA ALA A 56 -11.08 10.00 -9.91
C ALA A 56 -10.90 9.71 -8.41
N ALA A 57 -11.32 10.62 -7.53
CA ALA A 57 -11.24 10.43 -6.09
C ALA A 57 -12.11 9.26 -5.60
N ILE A 58 -13.31 9.11 -6.16
CA ILE A 58 -14.19 7.96 -5.89
C ILE A 58 -13.51 6.67 -6.36
N ALA A 59 -12.96 6.65 -7.58
CA ALA A 59 -12.27 5.47 -8.10
C ALA A 59 -11.06 5.07 -7.24
N VAL A 60 -10.25 6.04 -6.81
CA VAL A 60 -9.12 5.80 -5.88
C VAL A 60 -9.62 5.25 -4.55
N ALA A 61 -10.69 5.83 -3.98
CA ALA A 61 -11.29 5.34 -2.73
C ALA A 61 -11.80 3.90 -2.87
N GLU A 62 -12.54 3.60 -3.95
CA GLU A 62 -13.03 2.25 -4.26
C GLU A 62 -11.91 1.23 -4.43
N ILE A 63 -10.78 1.64 -5.03
CA ILE A 63 -9.58 0.82 -5.11
C ILE A 63 -9.08 0.54 -3.70
N THR A 64 -8.81 1.57 -2.89
CA THR A 64 -8.24 1.41 -1.53
C THR A 64 -9.12 0.63 -0.56
N ASP A 65 -10.44 0.64 -0.76
CA ASP A 65 -11.41 -0.09 0.07
C ASP A 65 -11.53 -1.59 -0.30
N LYS A 66 -10.87 -2.03 -1.38
CA LYS A 66 -10.85 -3.46 -1.74
C LYS A 66 -10.25 -4.28 -0.60
N THR A 67 -10.90 -5.40 -0.26
CA THR A 67 -10.46 -6.31 0.80
C THR A 67 -9.03 -6.82 0.62
N GLU A 68 -8.53 -6.91 -0.62
CA GLU A 68 -7.14 -7.29 -0.90
C GLU A 68 -6.11 -6.23 -0.46
N TYR A 69 -6.52 -4.97 -0.31
CA TYR A 69 -5.64 -3.84 0.04
C TYR A 69 -5.79 -3.36 1.48
N GLN A 70 -6.65 -3.99 2.28
CA GLN A 70 -6.91 -3.65 3.70
C GLN A 70 -5.66 -3.63 4.62
N LEU A 71 -4.56 -4.25 4.18
CA LEU A 71 -3.28 -4.30 4.91
C LEU A 71 -2.26 -3.27 4.42
N ILE A 72 -2.60 -2.49 3.38
CA ILE A 72 -1.77 -1.42 2.85
C ILE A 72 -2.06 -0.14 3.64
N THR A 73 -1.01 0.55 4.06
CA THR A 73 -1.11 1.84 4.74
C THR A 73 -1.13 2.98 3.73
N GLU A 74 -1.66 4.14 4.12
CA GLU A 74 -1.62 5.37 3.31
C GLU A 74 -0.18 5.72 2.89
N ASP A 75 0.81 5.56 3.78
CA ASP A 75 2.22 5.78 3.45
C ASP A 75 2.71 4.86 2.31
N ASN A 76 2.34 3.58 2.33
CA ASN A 76 2.71 2.63 1.28
C ASN A 76 2.00 2.97 -0.04
N GLN A 77 0.74 3.40 0.03
CA GLN A 77 -0.02 3.88 -1.12
C GLN A 77 0.64 5.09 -1.76
N ASP A 78 0.93 6.12 -0.98
CA ASP A 78 1.50 7.38 -1.45
C ASP A 78 2.91 7.16 -2.04
N LEU A 79 3.76 6.38 -1.37
CA LEU A 79 5.09 6.05 -1.89
C LEU A 79 5.00 5.27 -3.22
N ALA A 80 4.17 4.23 -3.28
CA ALA A 80 4.06 3.41 -4.48
C ALA A 80 3.43 4.18 -5.66
N ALA A 81 2.43 5.03 -5.41
CA ALA A 81 1.86 5.91 -6.43
C ALA A 81 2.86 6.97 -6.92
N LYS A 82 3.66 7.55 -6.02
CA LYS A 82 4.77 8.46 -6.37
C LYS A 82 5.83 7.78 -7.24
N GLU A 83 6.13 6.51 -6.98
CA GLU A 83 7.09 5.75 -7.80
C GLU A 83 6.52 5.38 -9.17
N LYS A 84 5.24 5.01 -9.25
CA LYS A 84 4.60 4.50 -10.47
C LYS A 84 4.08 5.58 -11.42
N CYS A 85 3.46 6.63 -10.89
CA CYS A 85 2.88 7.73 -11.69
C CYS A 85 3.13 9.10 -11.05
N PRO A 86 4.40 9.52 -10.88
CA PRO A 86 4.79 10.70 -10.09
C PRO A 86 4.05 11.98 -10.49
N ASP A 87 3.94 12.25 -11.80
CA ASP A 87 3.34 13.50 -12.30
C ASP A 87 1.82 13.54 -12.08
N ASN A 88 1.12 12.45 -12.40
CA ASN A 88 -0.33 12.37 -12.25
C ASN A 88 -0.72 12.29 -10.77
N TRP A 89 0.03 11.55 -9.97
CA TRP A 89 -0.19 11.47 -8.52
C TRP A 89 -0.01 12.83 -7.85
N ALA A 90 1.07 13.57 -8.19
CA ALA A 90 1.29 14.91 -7.65
C ALA A 90 0.15 15.88 -8.00
N LYS A 91 -0.32 15.87 -9.26
CA LYS A 91 -1.47 16.69 -9.69
C LYS A 91 -2.76 16.29 -8.99
N PHE A 92 -2.99 14.98 -8.83
CA PHE A 92 -4.17 14.47 -8.14
C PHE A 92 -4.19 14.92 -6.67
N VAL A 93 -3.09 14.77 -5.95
CA VAL A 93 -2.97 15.23 -4.55
C VAL A 93 -3.16 16.74 -4.45
N GLU A 94 -2.48 17.52 -5.30
CA GLU A 94 -2.62 18.98 -5.30
C GLU A 94 -4.05 19.43 -5.59
N ALA A 95 -4.73 18.77 -6.53
CA ALA A 95 -6.12 19.08 -6.86
C ALA A 95 -7.07 18.65 -5.71
N TYR A 96 -6.82 17.48 -5.11
CA TYR A 96 -7.61 16.96 -3.99
C TYR A 96 -7.53 17.85 -2.75
N GLU A 97 -6.36 18.41 -2.43
CA GLU A 97 -6.19 19.36 -1.32
C GLU A 97 -6.93 20.70 -1.52
N LYS A 98 -7.33 21.01 -2.76
CA LYS A 98 -8.03 22.26 -3.11
C LYS A 98 -9.54 22.11 -3.19
N MET A 99 -10.07 20.88 -3.16
CA MET A 99 -11.52 20.60 -3.12
C MET A 99 -12.10 20.86 -1.74
#